data_AF-A0A7T7M9T1-F1
#
_entry.id   AF-A0A7T7M9T1-F1
#
_cell.length_a   1.000
_cell.length_b   1.000
_cell.length_c   1.000
_cell.angle_alpha   90.00
_cell.angle_beta   90.00
_cell.angle_gamma   90.00
#
_symmetry.space_group_name_H-M   'P 1'
#
loop_
_entity.id
_entity.type
_entity.pdbx_description
1 polymer ?
#
loop_
_entity_poly.entity_id
_entity_poly.type
_entity_poly.pdbx_seq_one_letter_code
_entity_poly.pdbx_strand_id
1 'polypeptide(L)'
;MRKLVNQEMLGRYLDGENLVHGFAVDSGSLGLNETSGEIFKALFMERPVDDAAVVDEVATLLFPLYPTDTAVPAMGGNTPEQLAITGGDFLQPVPFDGRGMVRLPADPIATHLYVEPTMLRAGAFLLKHTPKGGYTEMAAYFGPRLGWGVPDGSPVQGGIPRIGPNPLFGPHLQVKGETGLRPADLDVGEDGSLQGAYVLERQDDDVKGTQISLEDVSEAGFLRARTTWNGLPVLLVGKVTGETAGFRALCLSHDAYAAQAAGFRMVEAGVYEAVIPASQIGQPTFTLSTPPSWPHN
;
A
#
# COMPACT_ATOMS: atom_id res chain seq x y z
N MET A 1 -6.28 4.71 8.87
CA MET A 1 -4.80 4.70 8.90
C MET A 1 -4.25 5.93 8.22
N ARG A 2 -3.09 6.42 8.66
CA ARG A 2 -2.40 7.54 7.99
C ARG A 2 -0.89 7.33 7.99
N LYS A 3 -0.23 7.70 6.90
CA LYS A 3 1.24 7.59 6.76
C LYS A 3 1.84 8.79 6.05
N LEU A 4 3.12 9.04 6.30
CA LEU A 4 3.93 9.94 5.47
C LEU A 4 4.16 9.30 4.09
N VAL A 5 4.13 10.11 3.03
CA VAL A 5 4.40 9.71 1.66
C VAL A 5 5.68 10.41 1.22
N ASN A 6 6.71 9.63 0.88
CA ASN A 6 7.95 10.19 0.34
C ASN A 6 7.76 10.68 -1.11
N GLN A 7 8.79 11.34 -1.65
CA GLN A 7 8.70 11.92 -3.00
C GLN A 7 8.50 10.86 -4.10
N GLU A 8 9.11 9.68 -3.95
CA GLU A 8 8.96 8.60 -4.93
C GLU A 8 7.52 8.07 -4.95
N MET A 9 6.96 7.72 -3.79
CA MET A 9 5.59 7.23 -3.66
C MET A 9 4.57 8.30 -4.03
N LEU A 10 4.85 9.57 -3.73
CA LEU A 10 4.00 10.68 -4.18
C LEU A 10 3.92 10.70 -5.72
N GLY A 11 5.06 10.62 -6.40
CA GLY A 11 5.11 10.50 -7.86
C GLY A 11 4.31 9.30 -8.36
N ARG A 12 4.52 8.13 -7.77
CA ARG A 12 3.78 6.90 -8.12
C ARG A 12 2.26 7.07 -7.95
N TYR A 13 1.78 7.68 -6.86
CA TYR A 13 0.35 7.93 -6.67
C TYR A 13 -0.21 8.91 -7.69
N LEU A 14 0.55 9.96 -8.04
CA LEU A 14 0.18 10.91 -9.09
C LEU A 14 0.29 10.30 -10.51
N ASP A 15 0.98 9.16 -10.65
CA ASP A 15 1.00 8.30 -11.83
C ASP A 15 0.01 7.12 -11.74
N GLY A 16 -0.92 7.16 -10.77
CA GLY A 16 -2.05 6.24 -10.68
C GLY A 16 -1.83 4.99 -9.82
N GLU A 17 -0.66 4.82 -9.21
CA GLU A 17 -0.39 3.72 -8.26
C GLU A 17 -1.52 3.60 -7.25
N ASN A 18 -1.92 2.37 -6.95
CA ASN A 18 -2.98 2.10 -5.99
C ASN A 18 -2.57 1.06 -4.97
N LEU A 19 -1.27 0.87 -4.76
CA LEU A 19 -0.69 0.03 -3.72
C LEU A 19 -0.38 0.87 -2.49
N VAL A 20 -0.73 0.38 -1.31
CA VAL A 20 -0.32 0.93 -0.01
C VAL A 20 0.38 -0.13 0.81
N HIS A 21 1.45 0.27 1.48
CA HIS A 21 2.31 -0.56 2.32
C HIS A 21 3.12 0.34 3.24
N GLY A 22 3.88 -0.26 4.15
CA GLY A 22 4.88 0.44 4.93
C GLY A 22 4.34 0.99 6.24
N PHE A 23 5.13 1.86 6.84
CA PHE A 23 4.90 2.39 8.17
C PHE A 23 3.75 3.41 8.20
N ALA A 24 2.88 3.28 9.19
CA ALA A 24 1.69 4.09 9.38
C ALA A 24 1.31 4.21 10.87
N VAL A 25 0.40 5.13 11.15
CA VAL A 25 -0.22 5.34 12.46
C VAL A 25 -1.75 5.32 12.32
N ASP A 26 -2.44 5.28 13.45
CA ASP A 26 -3.88 5.55 13.42
C ASP A 26 -4.16 6.94 12.86
N SER A 27 -5.23 7.08 12.10
CA SER A 27 -5.58 8.37 11.47
C SER A 27 -5.90 9.46 12.49
N GLY A 28 -6.41 9.11 13.67
CA GLY A 28 -6.69 10.03 14.76
C GLY A 28 -5.45 10.51 15.51
N SER A 29 -4.31 9.84 15.36
CA SER A 29 -3.05 10.22 16.02
C SER A 29 -2.36 11.43 15.40
N LEU A 30 -2.72 11.80 14.16
CA LEU A 30 -2.21 13.01 13.49
C LEU A 30 -3.28 14.10 13.48
N GLY A 31 -3.01 15.21 14.15
CA GLY A 31 -3.89 16.38 14.16
C GLY A 31 -4.08 16.99 12.76
N LEU A 32 -5.18 17.71 12.58
CA LEU A 32 -5.46 18.45 11.33
C LEU A 32 -4.59 19.71 11.17
N ASN A 33 -4.01 20.21 12.27
CA ASN A 33 -3.23 21.45 12.32
C ASN A 33 -1.72 21.22 12.46
N GLU A 34 -1.26 19.97 12.42
CA GLU A 34 0.16 19.66 12.51
C GLU A 34 0.90 20.24 11.30
N THR A 35 2.09 20.75 11.55
CA THR A 35 2.96 21.33 10.53
C THR A 35 3.67 20.24 9.74
N SER A 36 4.07 20.57 8.50
CA SER A 36 4.89 19.68 7.68
C SER A 36 6.17 19.23 8.39
N GLY A 37 6.81 20.13 9.14
CA GLY A 37 8.02 19.84 9.92
C GLY A 37 7.79 18.85 11.07
N GLU A 38 6.67 18.97 11.80
CA GLU A 38 6.33 18.03 12.87
C GLU A 38 6.05 16.63 12.33
N ILE A 39 5.25 16.53 11.25
CA ILE A 39 4.93 15.25 10.61
C ILE A 39 6.20 14.60 10.05
N PHE A 40 7.05 15.38 9.37
CA PHE A 40 8.29 14.86 8.78
C PHE A 40 9.22 14.30 9.85
N LYS A 41 9.47 15.06 10.92
CA LYS A 41 10.38 14.63 12.00
C LYS A 41 9.90 13.36 12.70
N ALA A 42 8.59 13.19 12.83
CA ALA A 42 8.03 12.03 13.52
C ALA A 42 7.92 10.78 12.66
N LEU A 43 7.64 10.92 11.36
CA LEU A 43 7.27 9.80 10.49
C LEU A 43 8.27 9.50 9.36
N PHE A 44 9.23 10.37 9.09
CA PHE A 44 10.23 10.10 8.06
C PHE A 44 11.29 9.12 8.57
N MET A 45 11.41 7.97 7.89
CA MET A 45 12.22 6.84 8.37
C MET A 45 13.24 6.30 7.36
N GLU A 46 13.51 7.02 6.27
CA GLU A 46 14.47 6.54 5.26
C GLU A 46 15.92 6.83 5.64
N ARG A 47 16.13 7.85 6.47
CA ARG A 47 17.43 8.25 7.00
C ARG A 47 17.24 9.12 8.23
N PRO A 48 18.26 9.25 9.10
CA PRO A 48 18.24 10.19 10.21
C PRO A 48 17.96 11.62 9.74
N VAL A 49 17.13 12.33 10.52
CA VAL A 49 16.76 13.73 10.30
C VAL A 49 17.38 14.58 11.41
N ASP A 50 17.97 15.70 11.03
CA ASP A 50 18.47 16.70 11.98
C ASP A 50 17.29 17.47 12.61
N ASP A 51 17.39 17.82 13.89
CA ASP A 51 16.43 18.68 14.58
C ASP A 51 16.28 20.06 13.90
N ALA A 52 17.30 20.51 13.18
CA ALA A 52 17.27 21.75 12.38
C ALA A 52 16.65 21.58 10.98
N ALA A 53 16.20 20.38 10.59
CA ALA A 53 15.59 20.16 9.27
C ALA A 53 14.32 21.01 9.11
N VAL A 54 14.36 21.91 8.13
CA VAL A 54 13.20 22.68 7.67
C VAL A 54 12.65 21.96 6.45
N VAL A 55 11.36 21.64 6.49
CA VAL A 55 10.65 21.00 5.38
C VAL A 55 9.48 21.90 5.02
N ASP A 56 9.47 22.34 3.75
CA ASP A 56 8.39 23.20 3.26
C ASP A 56 7.08 22.42 3.28
N GLU A 57 6.99 21.35 2.49
CA GLU A 57 5.73 20.63 2.30
C GLU A 57 5.96 19.12 2.41
N VAL A 58 4.99 18.42 2.97
CA VAL A 58 4.97 16.95 3.00
C VAL A 58 3.62 16.43 2.58
N ALA A 59 3.62 15.24 1.99
CA ALA A 59 2.41 14.52 1.68
C ALA A 59 2.15 13.44 2.73
N THR A 60 0.88 13.26 3.10
CA THR A 60 0.42 12.08 3.85
C THR A 60 -0.69 11.40 3.09
N LEU A 61 -0.77 10.09 3.21
CA LEU A 61 -1.88 9.29 2.70
C LEU A 61 -2.78 8.91 3.88
N LEU A 62 -4.04 9.31 3.82
CA LEU A 62 -5.13 8.84 4.67
C LEU A 62 -5.84 7.70 3.94
N PHE A 63 -6.04 6.56 4.58
CA PHE A 63 -6.68 5.41 3.93
C PHE A 63 -7.38 4.49 4.95
N PRO A 64 -8.51 3.87 4.56
CA PRO A 64 -9.15 2.83 5.35
C PRO A 64 -8.42 1.48 5.17
N LEU A 65 -8.55 0.59 6.15
CA LEU A 65 -8.20 -0.81 6.03
C LEU A 65 -9.49 -1.64 5.92
N TYR A 66 -9.45 -2.70 5.13
CA TYR A 66 -10.49 -3.73 5.08
C TYR A 66 -10.19 -4.87 6.05
N PRO A 67 -11.18 -5.73 6.38
CA PRO A 67 -10.99 -6.86 7.29
C PRO A 67 -9.91 -7.87 6.86
N THR A 68 -9.58 -7.91 5.56
CA THR A 68 -8.54 -8.78 4.99
C THR A 68 -7.16 -8.12 4.95
N ASP A 69 -7.07 -6.84 5.27
CA ASP A 69 -5.79 -6.12 5.33
C ASP A 69 -5.11 -6.39 6.67
N THR A 70 -3.78 -6.34 6.65
CA THR A 70 -2.96 -6.69 7.81
C THR A 70 -2.11 -5.48 8.18
N ALA A 71 -2.28 -5.01 9.42
CA ALA A 71 -1.42 -4.03 10.05
C ALA A 71 -0.87 -4.64 11.34
N VAL A 72 0.45 -4.69 11.48
CA VAL A 72 1.14 -5.28 12.62
C VAL A 72 1.94 -4.22 13.38
N PRO A 73 2.16 -4.38 14.69
CA PRO A 73 3.08 -3.51 15.43
C PRO A 73 4.46 -3.48 14.78
N ALA A 74 4.98 -2.28 14.53
CA ALA A 74 6.31 -2.06 13.96
C ALA A 74 7.40 -2.21 15.05
N MET A 75 7.46 -3.40 15.66
CA MET A 75 8.44 -3.73 16.69
C MET A 75 9.66 -4.44 16.10
N GLY A 76 10.85 -4.17 16.64
CA GLY A 76 12.07 -4.85 16.23
C GLY A 76 13.34 -4.10 16.61
N GLY A 77 14.28 -3.93 15.70
CA GLY A 77 15.50 -3.18 15.99
C GLY A 77 16.31 -2.86 14.75
N ASN A 78 17.48 -2.26 14.95
CA ASN A 78 18.47 -2.03 13.89
C ASN A 78 19.62 -3.04 13.88
N THR A 79 19.64 -3.94 14.86
CA THR A 79 20.58 -5.04 15.01
C THR A 79 19.84 -6.30 15.47
N PRO A 80 20.36 -7.51 15.18
CA PRO A 80 19.80 -8.77 15.70
C PRO A 80 19.68 -8.80 17.24
N GLU A 81 20.62 -8.17 17.94
CA GLU A 81 20.60 -8.08 19.40
C GLU A 81 19.41 -7.24 19.90
N GLN A 82 19.14 -6.09 19.26
CA GLN A 82 17.97 -5.28 19.59
C GLN A 82 16.66 -5.97 19.22
N LEU A 83 16.62 -6.63 18.06
CA LEU A 83 15.47 -7.44 17.64
C LEU A 83 15.12 -8.50 18.70
N ALA A 84 16.13 -9.19 19.24
CA ALA A 84 15.93 -10.17 20.31
C ALA A 84 15.43 -9.56 21.63
N ILE A 85 15.76 -8.29 21.91
CA ILE A 85 15.30 -7.58 23.12
C ILE A 85 13.84 -7.14 22.96
N THR A 86 13.46 -6.59 21.82
CA THR A 86 12.10 -6.10 21.58
C THR A 86 11.11 -7.22 21.23
N GLY A 87 11.61 -8.37 20.77
CA GLY A 87 10.80 -9.54 20.40
C GLY A 87 9.92 -9.30 19.18
N GLY A 88 10.23 -8.28 18.38
CA GLY A 88 9.54 -7.98 17.12
C GLY A 88 10.20 -8.65 15.92
N ASP A 89 9.62 -8.41 14.74
CA ASP A 89 10.02 -9.06 13.48
C ASP A 89 10.80 -8.15 12.53
N PHE A 90 10.92 -6.85 12.86
CA PHE A 90 11.49 -5.85 11.94
C PHE A 90 12.96 -5.58 12.22
N LEU A 91 13.81 -5.88 11.24
CA LEU A 91 15.22 -5.47 11.27
C LEU A 91 15.43 -4.37 10.23
N GLN A 92 15.52 -3.11 10.67
CA GLN A 92 15.53 -1.93 9.80
C GLN A 92 16.66 -0.95 10.17
N PRO A 93 17.24 -0.21 9.21
CA PRO A 93 18.25 0.79 9.50
C PRO A 93 17.68 1.96 10.32
N VAL A 94 18.58 2.72 10.94
CA VAL A 94 18.23 4.00 11.57
C VAL A 94 17.52 4.91 10.56
N PRO A 95 16.46 5.64 10.96
CA PRO A 95 16.09 5.99 12.34
C PRO A 95 15.08 5.04 13.00
N PHE A 96 14.78 3.87 12.42
CA PHE A 96 13.91 2.89 13.07
C PHE A 96 14.47 2.46 14.44
N ASP A 97 13.63 2.54 15.47
CA ASP A 97 14.01 2.20 16.85
C ASP A 97 13.30 0.94 17.39
N GLY A 98 12.37 0.39 16.60
CA GLY A 98 11.72 -0.89 16.89
C GLY A 98 10.83 -0.93 18.12
N ARG A 99 10.42 0.23 18.68
CA ARG A 99 9.57 0.27 19.88
C ARG A 99 8.08 0.10 19.60
N GLY A 100 7.66 0.08 18.34
CA GLY A 100 6.24 0.03 17.97
C GLY A 100 5.45 1.30 18.34
N MET A 101 6.14 2.40 18.64
CA MET A 101 5.52 3.69 18.98
C MET A 101 6.30 4.83 18.34
N VAL A 102 5.58 5.87 17.92
CA VAL A 102 6.15 7.12 17.42
C VAL A 102 5.58 8.28 18.23
N ARG A 103 6.36 9.33 18.42
CA ARG A 103 5.92 10.51 19.17
C ARG A 103 5.33 11.52 18.20
N LEU A 104 4.01 11.71 18.24
CA LEU A 104 3.32 12.76 17.51
C LEU A 104 2.92 13.92 18.44
N PRO A 105 2.79 15.16 17.92
CA PRO A 105 2.31 16.28 18.71
C PRO A 105 0.92 16.05 19.31
N ALA A 106 -0.02 15.53 18.50
CA ALA A 106 -1.38 15.23 18.96
C ALA A 106 -1.48 13.92 19.77
N ASP A 107 -0.56 12.98 19.56
CA ASP A 107 -0.51 11.68 20.23
C ASP A 107 0.94 11.25 20.54
N PRO A 108 1.46 11.57 21.73
CA PRO A 108 2.86 11.31 22.09
C PRO A 108 3.24 9.82 22.19
N ILE A 109 2.26 8.91 22.18
CA ILE A 109 2.44 7.45 22.29
C ILE A 109 1.74 6.72 21.14
N ALA A 110 1.64 7.38 19.98
CA ALA A 110 0.95 6.82 18.83
C ALA A 110 1.53 5.47 18.43
N THR A 111 0.65 4.48 18.31
CA THR A 111 1.05 3.14 17.86
C THR A 111 1.61 3.22 16.46
N HIS A 112 2.84 2.72 16.32
CA HIS A 112 3.50 2.63 15.04
C HIS A 112 3.25 1.24 14.44
N LEU A 113 2.60 1.22 13.28
CA LEU A 113 2.16 0.02 12.60
C LEU A 113 2.88 -0.12 11.27
N TYR A 114 3.14 -1.36 10.85
CA TYR A 114 3.50 -1.68 9.49
C TYR A 114 2.28 -2.28 8.79
N VAL A 115 1.88 -1.66 7.68
CA VAL A 115 0.81 -2.14 6.81
C VAL A 115 1.42 -3.04 5.76
N GLU A 116 1.02 -4.32 5.75
CA GLU A 116 1.38 -5.22 4.66
C GLU A 116 0.86 -4.67 3.33
N PRO A 117 1.54 -4.95 2.20
CA PRO A 117 1.04 -4.53 0.90
C PRO A 117 -0.43 -4.91 0.70
N THR A 118 -1.24 -3.91 0.38
CA THR A 118 -2.66 -4.01 0.01
C THR A 118 -3.00 -2.95 -1.03
N MET A 119 -4.02 -3.21 -1.85
CA MET A 119 -4.53 -2.16 -2.74
C MET A 119 -5.31 -1.13 -1.94
N LEU A 120 -5.26 0.13 -2.36
CA LEU A 120 -6.11 1.18 -1.84
C LEU A 120 -7.59 0.88 -2.07
N ARG A 121 -8.41 1.47 -1.23
CA ARG A 121 -9.88 1.42 -1.28
C ARG A 121 -10.42 2.81 -1.53
N ALA A 122 -11.63 2.86 -2.08
CA ALA A 122 -12.35 4.11 -2.20
C ALA A 122 -12.40 4.84 -0.85
N GLY A 123 -12.21 6.16 -0.86
CA GLY A 123 -12.12 6.98 0.35
C GLY A 123 -10.71 7.14 0.91
N ALA A 124 -9.67 6.77 0.16
CA ALA A 124 -8.30 7.19 0.46
C ALA A 124 -8.04 8.60 -0.08
N PHE A 125 -7.25 9.39 0.65
CA PHE A 125 -6.92 10.77 0.32
C PHE A 125 -5.42 11.01 0.40
N LEU A 126 -4.90 11.66 -0.63
CA LEU A 126 -3.57 12.24 -0.62
C LEU A 126 -3.66 13.68 -0.13
N LEU A 127 -2.99 13.98 0.99
CA LEU A 127 -3.08 15.27 1.68
C LEU A 127 -1.72 15.96 1.68
N LYS A 128 -1.71 17.26 1.40
CA LYS A 128 -0.52 18.10 1.42
C LYS A 128 -0.51 18.98 2.67
N HIS A 129 0.55 18.92 3.47
CA HIS A 129 0.73 19.71 4.69
C HIS A 129 1.71 20.84 4.48
N THR A 130 1.51 21.95 5.21
CA THR A 130 2.32 23.17 5.06
C THR A 130 3.11 23.50 6.34
N PRO A 131 4.11 24.40 6.29
CA PRO A 131 4.86 24.81 7.47
C PRO A 131 4.02 25.55 8.50
N LYS A 132 2.88 26.11 8.08
CA LYS A 132 1.97 26.89 8.94
C LYS A 132 0.90 26.01 9.61
N GLY A 133 0.93 24.71 9.36
CA GLY A 133 -0.13 23.79 9.74
C GLY A 133 -1.26 23.76 8.71
N GLY A 134 -2.19 22.82 8.91
CA GLY A 134 -3.29 22.58 7.98
C GLY A 134 -2.87 21.80 6.75
N TYR A 135 -3.88 21.38 5.97
CA TYR A 135 -3.67 20.59 4.77
C TYR A 135 -4.59 20.97 3.63
N THR A 136 -4.21 20.54 2.42
CA THR A 136 -5.03 20.58 1.22
C THR A 136 -5.14 19.17 0.63
N GLU A 137 -6.34 18.81 0.18
CA GLU A 137 -6.56 17.56 -0.54
C GLU A 137 -5.95 17.65 -1.94
N MET A 138 -5.00 16.77 -2.24
CA MET A 138 -4.36 16.68 -3.55
C MET A 138 -5.16 15.79 -4.50
N ALA A 139 -5.61 14.64 -3.99
CA ALA A 139 -6.35 13.65 -4.76
C ALA A 139 -7.16 12.74 -3.81
N ALA A 140 -8.27 12.21 -4.31
CA ALA A 140 -9.07 11.20 -3.66
C ALA A 140 -9.12 9.94 -4.54
N TYR A 141 -8.96 8.76 -3.94
CA TYR A 141 -9.05 7.49 -4.64
C TYR A 141 -10.48 6.96 -4.59
N PHE A 142 -11.02 6.60 -5.75
CA PHE A 142 -12.41 6.18 -5.96
C PHE A 142 -12.55 4.68 -6.28
N GLY A 143 -11.52 3.90 -6.00
CA GLY A 143 -11.51 2.45 -6.23
C GLY A 143 -10.83 2.06 -7.56
N PRO A 144 -10.53 0.77 -7.76
CA PRO A 144 -9.78 0.26 -8.91
C PRO A 144 -10.34 0.63 -10.30
N ARG A 145 -11.65 0.80 -10.42
CA ARG A 145 -12.31 1.15 -11.69
C ARG A 145 -12.19 2.63 -12.04
N LEU A 146 -12.27 3.49 -11.03
CA LEU A 146 -12.32 4.95 -11.18
C LEU A 146 -10.96 5.62 -10.97
N GLY A 147 -10.06 4.98 -10.22
CA GLY A 147 -8.72 5.48 -9.94
C GLY A 147 -8.73 6.71 -9.04
N TRP A 148 -7.71 7.55 -9.20
CA TRP A 148 -7.58 8.82 -8.48
C TRP A 148 -8.32 9.94 -9.21
N GLY A 149 -9.10 10.72 -8.47
CA GLY A 149 -9.66 11.99 -8.93
C GLY A 149 -9.01 13.17 -8.21
N VAL A 150 -8.93 14.29 -8.92
CA VAL A 150 -8.35 15.54 -8.43
C VAL A 150 -9.50 16.47 -8.05
N PRO A 151 -9.67 16.82 -6.76
CA PRO A 151 -10.77 17.69 -6.33
C PRO A 151 -10.53 19.14 -6.77
N ASP A 152 -11.62 19.91 -6.86
CA ASP A 152 -11.57 21.33 -7.19
C ASP A 152 -10.67 22.09 -6.19
N GLY A 153 -9.77 22.92 -6.70
CA GLY A 153 -8.81 23.67 -5.87
C GLY A 153 -7.58 22.87 -5.44
N SER A 154 -7.44 21.62 -5.89
CA SER A 154 -6.20 20.84 -5.69
C SER A 154 -4.99 21.52 -6.35
N PRO A 155 -3.78 21.39 -5.76
CA PRO A 155 -2.54 21.82 -6.40
C PRO A 155 -2.11 20.93 -7.58
N VAL A 156 -2.68 19.73 -7.73
CA VAL A 156 -2.34 18.79 -8.81
C VAL A 156 -2.87 19.32 -10.14
N GLN A 157 -2.00 19.36 -11.15
CA GLN A 157 -2.36 19.82 -12.49
C GLN A 157 -2.70 18.61 -13.38
N GLY A 158 -3.83 18.69 -14.09
CA GLY A 158 -4.29 17.62 -14.98
C GLY A 158 -4.96 16.46 -14.24
N GLY A 159 -5.34 15.44 -15.02
CA GLY A 159 -5.88 14.18 -14.47
C GLY A 159 -4.76 13.22 -14.08
N ILE A 160 -5.01 12.41 -13.06
CA ILE A 160 -4.13 11.28 -12.71
C ILE A 160 -4.52 10.09 -13.60
N PRO A 161 -3.58 9.43 -14.28
CA PRO A 161 -3.89 8.31 -15.16
C PRO A 161 -4.46 7.12 -14.37
N ARG A 162 -5.34 6.36 -15.02
CA ARG A 162 -5.81 5.07 -14.47
C ARG A 162 -4.82 3.98 -14.81
N ILE A 163 -4.47 3.17 -13.81
CA ILE A 163 -3.62 2.01 -14.03
C ILE A 163 -4.46 0.79 -14.42
N GLY A 164 -3.91 -0.05 -15.28
CA GLY A 164 -4.58 -1.28 -15.71
C GLY A 164 -4.83 -2.26 -14.54
N PRO A 165 -5.82 -3.16 -14.67
CA PRO A 165 -6.13 -4.12 -13.61
C PRO A 165 -4.95 -5.05 -13.32
N ASN A 166 -4.75 -5.40 -12.06
CA ASN A 166 -3.64 -6.24 -11.61
C ASN A 166 -4.06 -7.71 -11.51
N PRO A 167 -3.52 -8.62 -12.36
CA PRO A 167 -3.94 -10.02 -12.36
C PRO A 167 -3.29 -10.86 -11.24
N LEU A 168 -2.42 -10.28 -10.41
CA LEU A 168 -1.63 -11.00 -9.41
C LEU A 168 -1.99 -10.60 -7.97
N PHE A 169 -2.75 -9.52 -7.82
CA PHE A 169 -2.91 -8.88 -6.52
C PHE A 169 -4.18 -8.03 -6.44
N GLY A 170 -4.85 -8.09 -5.29
CA GLY A 170 -6.01 -7.24 -4.98
C GLY A 170 -7.37 -7.90 -5.21
N PRO A 171 -8.47 -7.12 -5.28
CA PRO A 171 -9.81 -7.65 -5.42
C PRO A 171 -9.97 -8.46 -6.71
N HIS A 172 -10.46 -9.69 -6.57
CA HIS A 172 -10.74 -10.61 -7.66
C HIS A 172 -12.05 -11.34 -7.42
N LEU A 173 -12.68 -11.79 -8.50
CA LEU A 173 -13.85 -12.65 -8.45
C LEU A 173 -13.78 -13.76 -9.50
N GLN A 174 -14.56 -14.81 -9.29
CA GLN A 174 -14.86 -15.83 -10.27
C GLN A 174 -16.34 -15.74 -10.65
N VAL A 175 -16.61 -15.75 -11.95
CA VAL A 175 -17.96 -15.81 -12.52
C VAL A 175 -18.35 -17.27 -12.75
N LYS A 176 -19.60 -17.62 -12.44
CA LYS A 176 -20.15 -18.96 -12.67
C LYS A 176 -20.02 -19.36 -14.14
N GLY A 177 -19.47 -20.56 -14.38
CA GLY A 177 -19.25 -21.08 -15.72
C GLY A 177 -18.00 -20.55 -16.43
N GLU A 178 -17.30 -19.56 -15.87
CA GLU A 178 -16.00 -19.09 -16.36
C GLU A 178 -14.84 -19.77 -15.61
N THR A 179 -13.71 -19.92 -16.31
CA THR A 179 -12.48 -20.44 -15.72
C THR A 179 -11.56 -19.30 -15.28
N GLY A 180 -11.15 -19.31 -14.01
CA GLY A 180 -10.14 -18.43 -13.46
C GLY A 180 -10.68 -17.19 -12.75
N LEU A 181 -9.82 -16.60 -11.94
CA LEU A 181 -10.11 -15.36 -11.23
C LEU A 181 -9.85 -14.15 -12.13
N ARG A 182 -10.72 -13.16 -12.05
CA ARG A 182 -10.63 -11.91 -12.81
C ARG A 182 -10.48 -10.72 -11.85
N PRO A 183 -9.59 -9.76 -12.14
CA PRO A 183 -9.49 -8.52 -11.36
C PRO A 183 -10.85 -7.81 -11.28
N ALA A 184 -11.21 -7.34 -10.10
CA ALA A 184 -12.53 -6.78 -9.85
C ALA A 184 -12.48 -5.45 -9.10
N ASP A 185 -13.56 -4.68 -9.20
CA ASP A 185 -13.93 -3.65 -8.25
C ASP A 185 -15.13 -4.18 -7.46
N LEU A 186 -15.03 -4.15 -6.13
CA LEU A 186 -16.00 -4.75 -5.21
C LEU A 186 -16.59 -3.63 -4.36
N ASP A 187 -17.89 -3.38 -4.52
CA ASP A 187 -18.61 -2.41 -3.70
C ASP A 187 -19.00 -3.10 -2.39
N VAL A 188 -18.42 -2.62 -1.28
CA VAL A 188 -18.61 -3.19 0.04
C VAL A 188 -19.37 -2.21 0.92
N GLY A 189 -20.48 -2.66 1.52
CA GLY A 189 -21.27 -1.89 2.46
C GLY A 189 -20.53 -1.65 3.78
N GLU A 190 -21.06 -0.73 4.60
CA GLU A 190 -20.50 -0.43 5.93
C GLU A 190 -20.47 -1.66 6.86
N ASP A 191 -21.40 -2.60 6.67
CA ASP A 191 -21.48 -3.87 7.40
C ASP A 191 -20.53 -4.95 6.86
N GLY A 192 -19.71 -4.62 5.86
CA GLY A 192 -18.80 -5.56 5.21
C GLY A 192 -19.47 -6.49 4.20
N SER A 193 -20.77 -6.32 3.91
CA SER A 193 -21.47 -7.10 2.88
C SER A 193 -21.04 -6.67 1.48
N LEU A 194 -20.98 -7.63 0.55
CA LEU A 194 -20.75 -7.33 -0.86
C LEU A 194 -22.07 -6.83 -1.49
N GLN A 195 -22.07 -5.60 -2.00
CA GLN A 195 -23.27 -4.94 -2.57
C GLN A 195 -23.22 -4.84 -4.09
N GLY A 196 -22.02 -4.88 -4.67
CA GLY A 196 -21.82 -4.81 -6.12
C GLY A 196 -20.46 -5.37 -6.52
N ALA A 197 -20.38 -5.84 -7.77
CA ALA A 197 -19.16 -6.38 -8.32
C ALA A 197 -19.02 -5.98 -9.79
N TYR A 198 -17.83 -5.52 -10.18
CA TYR A 198 -17.49 -5.16 -11.55
C TYR A 198 -16.21 -5.87 -11.93
N VAL A 199 -16.25 -6.59 -13.04
CA VAL A 199 -15.00 -7.13 -13.59
C VAL A 199 -14.28 -6.06 -14.36
N LEU A 200 -12.98 -5.97 -14.13
CA LEU A 200 -12.13 -4.94 -14.68
C LEU A 200 -11.32 -5.49 -15.86
N GLU A 201 -11.39 -4.75 -16.96
CA GLU A 201 -10.65 -5.05 -18.18
C GLU A 201 -9.95 -3.79 -18.66
N ARG A 202 -8.73 -3.97 -19.16
CA ARG A 202 -8.04 -2.89 -19.85
C ARG A 202 -8.67 -2.72 -21.23
N GLN A 203 -9.03 -1.50 -21.56
CA GLN A 203 -9.52 -1.10 -22.87
C GLN A 203 -8.71 0.13 -23.32
N ASP A 204 -7.80 -0.08 -24.28
CA ASP A 204 -6.83 0.93 -24.71
C ASP A 204 -5.99 1.46 -23.51
N ASP A 205 -5.99 2.78 -23.31
CA ASP A 205 -5.34 3.46 -22.17
C ASP A 205 -6.28 3.62 -20.97
N ASP A 206 -7.39 2.87 -20.95
CA ASP A 206 -8.42 2.99 -19.93
C ASP A 206 -8.81 1.66 -19.27
N VAL A 207 -9.58 1.75 -18.18
CA VAL A 207 -10.17 0.63 -17.44
C VAL A 207 -11.69 0.67 -17.60
N LYS A 208 -12.24 -0.41 -18.14
CA LYS A 208 -13.69 -0.66 -18.19
C LYS A 208 -14.08 -1.59 -17.04
N GLY A 209 -15.12 -1.22 -16.31
CA GLY A 209 -15.79 -2.11 -15.36
C GLY A 209 -17.11 -2.60 -15.91
N THR A 210 -17.27 -3.92 -16.01
CA THR A 210 -18.53 -4.56 -16.39
C THR A 210 -19.21 -5.10 -15.14
N GLN A 211 -20.39 -4.59 -14.81
CA GLN A 211 -21.15 -5.06 -13.65
C GLN A 211 -21.56 -6.52 -13.82
N ILE A 212 -21.40 -7.32 -12.77
CA ILE A 212 -21.83 -8.71 -12.69
C ILE A 212 -22.92 -8.83 -11.62
N SER A 213 -23.96 -9.60 -11.90
CA SER A 213 -24.95 -9.93 -10.88
C SER A 213 -24.28 -10.71 -9.76
N LEU A 214 -24.55 -10.37 -8.50
CA LEU A 214 -23.95 -11.09 -7.37
C LEU A 214 -24.35 -12.58 -7.34
N GLU A 215 -25.49 -12.93 -7.97
CA GLU A 215 -25.90 -14.32 -8.12
C GLU A 215 -25.03 -15.12 -9.11
N ASP A 216 -24.33 -14.43 -10.01
CA ASP A 216 -23.40 -15.02 -10.98
C ASP A 216 -21.96 -15.08 -10.44
N VAL A 217 -21.70 -14.51 -9.26
CA VAL A 217 -20.40 -14.60 -8.60
C VAL A 217 -20.32 -15.91 -7.83
N SER A 218 -19.35 -16.76 -8.17
CA SER A 218 -19.12 -18.03 -7.49
C SER A 218 -18.09 -17.90 -6.35
N GLU A 219 -17.13 -17.00 -6.51
CA GLU A 219 -16.11 -16.70 -5.49
C GLU A 219 -15.71 -15.23 -5.60
N ALA A 220 -15.49 -14.53 -4.48
CA ALA A 220 -14.95 -13.17 -4.47
C ALA A 220 -14.03 -12.96 -3.28
N GLY A 221 -12.92 -12.24 -3.46
CA GLY A 221 -11.99 -11.97 -2.38
C GLY A 221 -10.77 -11.19 -2.82
N PHE A 222 -9.72 -11.26 -2.02
CA PHE A 222 -8.47 -10.55 -2.26
C PHE A 222 -7.36 -11.52 -2.62
N LEU A 223 -6.91 -11.46 -3.87
CA LEU A 223 -5.86 -12.30 -4.41
C LEU A 223 -4.50 -11.81 -3.95
N ARG A 224 -3.62 -12.75 -3.57
CA ARG A 224 -2.20 -12.54 -3.36
C ARG A 224 -1.41 -13.64 -4.06
N ALA A 225 -0.51 -13.25 -4.96
CA ALA A 225 0.45 -14.16 -5.59
C ALA A 225 1.81 -14.08 -4.86
N ARG A 226 2.18 -15.14 -4.15
CA ARG A 226 3.42 -15.22 -3.36
C ARG A 226 4.39 -16.23 -3.96
N THR A 227 5.68 -15.99 -3.82
CA THR A 227 6.74 -16.91 -4.24
C THR A 227 8.00 -16.64 -3.42
N THR A 228 9.12 -17.23 -3.82
CA THR A 228 10.43 -17.02 -3.21
C THR A 228 11.41 -16.57 -4.29
N TRP A 229 12.26 -15.58 -3.96
CA TRP A 229 13.38 -15.17 -4.80
C TRP A 229 14.59 -14.88 -3.93
N ASN A 230 15.75 -15.44 -4.32
CA ASN A 230 16.99 -15.37 -3.53
C ASN A 230 16.82 -15.80 -2.05
N GLY A 231 15.96 -16.79 -1.81
CA GLY A 231 15.67 -17.30 -0.46
C GLY A 231 14.74 -16.43 0.38
N LEU A 232 14.23 -15.31 -0.15
CA LEU A 232 13.32 -14.41 0.55
C LEU A 232 11.87 -14.58 0.07
N PRO A 233 10.87 -14.50 0.96
CA PRO A 233 9.47 -14.48 0.58
C PRO A 233 9.14 -13.18 -0.16
N VAL A 234 8.43 -13.29 -1.28
CA VAL A 234 8.04 -12.13 -2.10
C VAL A 234 6.56 -12.17 -2.48
N LEU A 235 5.99 -10.99 -2.61
CA LEU A 235 4.66 -10.76 -3.16
C LEU A 235 4.80 -10.17 -4.57
N LEU A 236 4.16 -10.79 -5.57
CA LEU A 236 4.10 -10.25 -6.92
C LEU A 236 2.95 -9.24 -6.99
N VAL A 237 3.29 -7.98 -7.31
CA VAL A 237 2.35 -6.85 -7.30
C VAL A 237 2.17 -6.22 -8.67
N GLY A 238 2.67 -6.85 -9.73
CA GLY A 238 2.43 -6.40 -11.09
C GLY A 238 3.40 -7.00 -12.09
N LYS A 239 3.19 -6.66 -13.37
CA LYS A 239 4.09 -7.01 -14.46
C LYS A 239 4.73 -5.73 -15.00
N VAL A 240 6.03 -5.77 -15.22
CA VAL A 240 6.76 -4.74 -15.94
C VAL A 240 6.96 -5.24 -17.36
N THR A 241 6.70 -4.37 -18.33
CA THR A 241 6.88 -4.66 -19.76
C THR A 241 7.99 -3.79 -20.33
N GLY A 242 8.54 -4.14 -21.50
CA GLY A 242 9.68 -3.45 -22.11
C GLY A 242 11.02 -4.12 -21.85
N GLU A 243 12.11 -3.35 -21.87
CA GLU A 243 13.49 -3.88 -21.80
C GLU A 243 13.80 -4.60 -20.47
N THR A 244 13.15 -4.18 -19.38
CA THR A 244 13.27 -4.78 -18.05
C THR A 244 12.09 -5.71 -17.72
N ALA A 245 11.54 -6.39 -18.74
CA ALA A 245 10.36 -7.22 -18.58
C ALA A 245 10.50 -8.25 -17.44
N GLY A 246 9.48 -8.31 -16.59
CA GLY A 246 9.51 -9.14 -15.39
C GLY A 246 8.30 -8.88 -14.52
N PHE A 247 8.41 -9.30 -13.27
CA PHE A 247 7.39 -9.07 -12.26
C PHE A 247 7.90 -8.06 -11.25
N ARG A 248 7.08 -7.04 -10.99
CA ARG A 248 7.29 -6.14 -9.86
C ARG A 248 6.96 -6.92 -8.59
N ALA A 249 7.92 -6.99 -7.68
CA ALA A 249 7.83 -7.80 -6.47
C ALA A 249 8.24 -7.00 -5.23
N LEU A 250 7.54 -7.24 -4.13
CA LEU A 250 7.86 -6.71 -2.81
C LEU A 250 8.40 -7.82 -1.91
N CYS A 251 9.47 -7.53 -1.17
CA CYS A 251 10.02 -8.42 -0.15
C CYS A 251 9.13 -8.44 1.11
N LEU A 252 8.86 -9.62 1.67
CA LEU A 252 8.02 -9.81 2.86
C LEU A 252 8.81 -10.20 4.12
N SER A 253 10.15 -10.21 4.07
CA SER A 253 10.99 -10.74 5.17
C SER A 253 11.14 -9.83 6.39
N HIS A 254 10.67 -8.57 6.32
CA HIS A 254 10.88 -7.52 7.33
C HIS A 254 12.34 -7.22 7.72
N ASP A 255 13.31 -7.88 7.07
CA ASP A 255 14.75 -7.68 7.23
C ASP A 255 15.29 -6.85 6.05
N ALA A 256 15.59 -5.58 6.35
CA ALA A 256 16.16 -4.63 5.42
C ALA A 256 17.50 -5.08 4.85
N TYR A 257 18.37 -5.65 5.68
CA TYR A 257 19.73 -6.00 5.30
C TYR A 257 19.71 -7.23 4.39
N ALA A 258 18.87 -8.22 4.70
CA ALA A 258 18.67 -9.37 3.83
C ALA A 258 18.04 -8.96 2.49
N ALA A 259 17.02 -8.09 2.50
CA ALA A 259 16.39 -7.60 1.27
C ALA A 259 17.40 -6.86 0.37
N GLN A 260 18.19 -5.94 0.93
CA GLN A 260 19.21 -5.22 0.16
C GLN A 260 20.32 -6.14 -0.36
N ALA A 261 20.78 -7.10 0.45
CA ALA A 261 21.78 -8.09 0.02
C ALA A 261 21.26 -8.99 -1.11
N ALA A 262 19.96 -9.26 -1.15
CA ALA A 262 19.29 -10.00 -2.22
C ALA A 262 19.01 -9.16 -3.48
N GLY A 263 19.32 -7.86 -3.47
CA GLY A 263 19.19 -6.95 -4.61
C GLY A 263 17.89 -6.15 -4.67
N PHE A 264 17.08 -6.13 -3.60
CA PHE A 264 15.92 -5.25 -3.53
C PHE A 264 16.35 -3.81 -3.24
N ARG A 265 15.63 -2.86 -3.83
CA ARG A 265 15.79 -1.43 -3.57
C ARG A 265 14.72 -0.96 -2.58
N MET A 266 15.12 -0.16 -1.60
CA MET A 266 14.17 0.53 -0.74
C MET A 266 13.38 1.56 -1.58
N VAL A 267 12.06 1.46 -1.56
CA VAL A 267 11.14 2.44 -2.17
C VAL A 267 10.59 3.42 -1.14
N GLU A 268 10.47 2.95 0.10
CA GLU A 268 10.19 3.73 1.31
C GLU A 268 10.64 2.89 2.52
N ALA A 269 10.70 3.50 3.71
CA ALA A 269 11.12 2.79 4.91
C ALA A 269 10.26 1.53 5.17
N GLY A 270 10.92 0.39 5.38
CA GLY A 270 10.27 -0.90 5.57
C GLY A 270 9.82 -1.60 4.28
N VAL A 271 9.91 -0.96 3.11
CA VAL A 271 9.40 -1.52 1.85
C VAL A 271 10.51 -1.62 0.81
N TYR A 272 10.72 -2.85 0.34
CA TYR A 272 11.81 -3.22 -0.56
C TYR A 272 11.24 -3.88 -1.81
N GLU A 273 11.59 -3.33 -2.97
CA GLU A 273 11.04 -3.68 -4.27
C GLU A 273 12.14 -4.13 -5.25
N ALA A 274 11.79 -5.09 -6.10
CA ALA A 274 12.62 -5.50 -7.24
C ALA A 274 11.74 -5.78 -8.46
N VAL A 275 12.34 -5.69 -9.65
CA VAL A 275 11.78 -6.25 -10.88
C VAL A 275 12.50 -7.56 -11.15
N ILE A 276 11.79 -8.67 -11.03
CA ILE A 276 12.37 -10.01 -11.13
C ILE A 276 12.04 -10.60 -12.51
N PRO A 277 13.04 -11.05 -13.29
CA PRO A 277 12.80 -11.72 -14.55
C PRO A 277 11.93 -12.96 -14.37
N ALA A 278 11.02 -13.22 -15.32
CA ALA A 278 10.12 -14.39 -15.27
C ALA A 278 10.88 -15.73 -15.15
N SER A 279 12.08 -15.82 -15.73
CA SER A 279 12.95 -17.00 -15.65
C SER A 279 13.56 -17.26 -14.27
N GLN A 280 13.50 -16.29 -13.36
CA GLN A 280 14.06 -16.38 -12.00
C GLN A 280 12.98 -16.52 -10.92
N ILE A 281 11.71 -16.54 -11.32
CA ILE A 281 10.59 -16.67 -10.39
C ILE A 281 10.21 -18.14 -10.26
N GLY A 282 10.21 -18.64 -9.02
CA GLY A 282 9.64 -19.95 -8.70
C GLY A 282 8.12 -19.95 -8.91
N GLN A 283 7.52 -21.15 -8.99
CA GLN A 283 6.08 -21.29 -9.17
C GLN A 283 5.30 -20.52 -8.09
N PRO A 284 4.49 -19.50 -8.45
CA PRO A 284 3.75 -18.73 -7.47
C PRO A 284 2.63 -19.54 -6.83
N THR A 285 2.43 -19.35 -5.54
CA THR A 285 1.23 -19.76 -4.81
C THR A 285 0.22 -18.61 -4.84
N PHE A 286 -1.00 -18.91 -5.26
CA PHE A 286 -2.11 -17.97 -5.26
C PHE A 286 -3.00 -18.24 -4.06
N THR A 287 -3.35 -17.19 -3.33
CA THR A 287 -4.30 -17.26 -2.22
C THR A 287 -5.38 -16.21 -2.44
N LEU A 288 -6.64 -16.62 -2.38
CA LEU A 288 -7.79 -15.71 -2.34
C LEU A 288 -8.30 -15.66 -0.89
N SER A 289 -8.23 -14.49 -0.27
CA SER A 289 -8.81 -14.28 1.06
C SER A 289 -10.23 -13.75 0.92
N THR A 290 -11.20 -14.57 1.33
CA THR A 290 -12.63 -14.30 1.18
C THR A 290 -13.27 -14.04 2.54
N PRO A 291 -13.89 -12.87 2.75
CA PRO A 291 -14.70 -12.62 3.94
C PRO A 291 -15.81 -13.69 4.09
N PRO A 292 -16.13 -14.16 5.31
CA PRO A 292 -17.10 -15.26 5.49
C PRO A 292 -18.51 -14.99 4.94
N SER A 293 -18.92 -13.72 4.86
CA SER A 293 -20.23 -13.30 4.34
C SER A 293 -20.29 -13.22 2.82
N TRP A 294 -19.17 -13.38 2.12
CA TRP A 294 -19.08 -13.24 0.66
C TRP A 294 -19.25 -14.58 -0.04
N PRO A 295 -19.56 -14.59 -1.35
CA PRO A 295 -19.58 -15.82 -2.13
C PRO A 295 -18.25 -16.58 -2.01
N HIS A 296 -18.33 -17.81 -1.52
CA HIS A 296 -17.26 -18.78 -1.45
C HIS A 296 -17.86 -20.14 -1.83
N ASN A 297 -17.27 -20.80 -2.82
CA ASN A 297 -17.64 -22.17 -3.20
C ASN A 297 -17.07 -23.20 -2.21
#